data_AF-F0UVT8-F1
#
_entry.id   AF-F0UVT8-F1
#
_cell.length_a   1.000
_cell.length_b   1.000
_cell.length_c   1.000
_cell.angle_alpha   90.00
_cell.angle_beta   90.00
_cell.angle_gamma   90.00
#
_symmetry.space_group_name_H-M   'P 1'
#
loop_
_entity.id
_entity.type
_entity.pdbx_description
1 polymer ?
#
loop_
_entity_poly.entity_id
_entity_poly.type
_entity_poly.pdbx_seq_one_letter_code
_entity_poly.pdbx_strand_id
1 'polypeptide(L)'
;MVRLKHRYLLVDILYPPASVDATTLAKSKHTPNNAKDIHILIHRPTTDTLTPQSLARAVREHVAEMFGDWGMGRLGGSSAGGVSGTRNGKPIAKG
;
A
#
# COMPACT_ATOMS: atom_id res chain seq x y z
N MET A 1 3.71 -34.09 13.78
CA MET A 1 3.51 -33.23 12.59
C MET A 1 2.98 -31.88 13.02
N VAL A 2 3.61 -30.75 12.66
CA VAL A 2 3.16 -29.38 13.04
C VAL A 2 3.05 -28.49 11.81
N ARG A 3 2.01 -27.65 11.73
CA ARG A 3 1.69 -26.76 10.60
C ARG A 3 1.98 -25.30 10.97
N LEU A 4 2.37 -24.49 9.99
CA LEU A 4 2.54 -23.03 10.15
C LEU A 4 1.18 -22.33 10.15
N LYS A 5 0.96 -21.35 11.05
CA LYS A 5 -0.24 -20.51 11.09
C LYS A 5 0.09 -19.10 10.60
N HIS A 6 -0.65 -18.62 9.60
CA HIS A 6 -0.50 -17.27 9.06
C HIS A 6 -1.46 -16.27 9.73
N ARG A 7 -1.03 -15.02 9.88
CA ARG A 7 -1.87 -13.88 10.30
C ARG A 7 -1.84 -12.83 9.20
N TYR A 8 -3.01 -12.37 8.78
CA TYR A 8 -3.16 -11.40 7.69
C TYR A 8 -3.63 -10.06 8.25
N LEU A 9 -3.12 -8.97 7.67
CA LEU A 9 -3.52 -7.61 8.00
C LEU A 9 -4.08 -6.95 6.75
N LEU A 10 -5.19 -6.24 6.92
CA LEU A 10 -5.76 -5.34 5.91
C LEU A 10 -5.36 -3.91 6.28
N VAL A 11 -4.85 -3.16 5.31
CA VAL A 11 -4.45 -1.77 5.47
C VAL A 11 -5.11 -0.95 4.38
N ASP A 12 -5.63 0.22 4.75
CA ASP A 12 -6.19 1.22 3.84
C ASP A 12 -5.29 2.47 3.85
N ILE A 13 -5.00 3.02 2.67
CA ILE A 13 -4.08 4.15 2.49
C ILE A 13 -4.92 5.37 2.14
N LEU A 14 -5.01 6.31 3.09
CA LEU A 14 -5.79 7.53 2.95
C LEU A 14 -4.92 8.69 2.44
N TYR A 15 -5.46 9.49 1.52
CA TYR A 15 -4.77 10.65 0.93
C TYR A 15 -5.49 11.94 1.34
N PRO A 16 -5.05 12.62 2.41
CA PRO A 16 -5.61 13.91 2.76
C PRO A 16 -5.23 14.98 1.73
N PRO A 17 -6.07 16.00 1.51
CA PRO A 17 -5.73 17.14 0.67
C PRO A 17 -4.56 17.89 1.32
N ALA A 18 -3.48 18.11 0.59
CA ALA A 18 -2.38 18.91 1.08
C ALA A 18 -2.86 20.37 1.29
N SER A 19 -2.32 21.06 2.30
CA SER A 19 -2.68 22.44 2.63
C SER A 19 -2.46 23.45 1.48
N VAL A 20 -1.73 23.07 0.43
CA VAL A 20 -1.57 23.86 -0.79
C VAL A 20 -2.84 23.90 -1.65
N ASP A 21 -3.65 22.82 -1.61
CA ASP A 21 -4.98 22.77 -2.23
C ASP A 21 -6.04 23.40 -1.32
N ALA A 22 -5.75 23.63 -0.04
CA ALA A 22 -6.67 24.34 0.87
C ALA A 22 -6.90 25.79 0.43
N THR A 23 -5.95 26.42 -0.28
CA THR A 23 -6.11 27.78 -0.83
C THR A 23 -7.03 27.80 -2.07
N THR A 24 -7.07 26.72 -2.86
CA THR A 24 -8.01 26.58 -3.99
C THR A 24 -9.38 26.09 -3.52
N LEU A 25 -9.43 25.28 -2.45
CA LEU A 25 -10.66 24.92 -1.72
C LEU A 25 -11.26 26.09 -0.93
N ALA A 26 -10.47 27.07 -0.46
CA ALA A 26 -11.00 28.29 0.15
C ALA A 26 -11.70 29.23 -0.86
N LYS A 27 -11.45 29.03 -2.16
CA LYS A 27 -12.11 29.78 -3.25
C LYS A 27 -13.31 29.05 -3.85
N SER A 28 -13.42 27.74 -3.63
CA SER A 28 -14.65 26.99 -3.89
C SER A 28 -15.51 26.99 -2.63
N LYS A 29 -16.73 27.48 -2.74
CA LYS A 29 -17.73 27.60 -1.67
C LYS A 29 -18.25 26.23 -1.19
N HIS A 30 -17.35 25.29 -0.93
CA HIS A 30 -17.67 23.91 -0.58
C HIS A 30 -16.74 23.46 0.55
N THR A 31 -16.84 24.13 1.69
CA THR A 31 -16.53 23.49 2.96
C THR A 31 -17.39 22.22 3.03
N PRO A 32 -16.79 21.00 3.11
CA PRO A 32 -17.58 19.77 3.18
C PRO A 32 -18.27 19.74 4.55
N ASN A 33 -19.48 20.26 4.61
CA ASN A 33 -20.31 20.31 5.80
C ASN A 33 -21.01 18.96 6.06
N ASN A 34 -20.72 17.94 5.24
CA ASN A 34 -21.34 16.63 5.26
C ASN A 34 -20.27 15.54 5.26
N ALA A 35 -20.38 14.57 6.16
CA ALA A 35 -19.39 13.50 6.35
C ALA A 35 -19.09 12.74 5.04
N LYS A 36 -20.08 12.63 4.15
CA LYS A 36 -19.97 11.95 2.85
C LYS A 36 -18.94 12.61 1.93
N ASP A 37 -18.85 13.93 1.91
CA ASP A 37 -17.95 14.66 1.03
C ASP A 37 -16.49 14.52 1.50
N ILE A 38 -16.30 14.38 2.82
CA ILE A 38 -14.98 14.12 3.43
C ILE A 38 -14.49 12.72 3.04
N HIS A 39 -15.36 11.71 3.13
CA HIS A 39 -14.99 10.35 2.74
C HIS A 39 -14.60 10.24 1.27
N ILE A 40 -15.30 10.91 0.36
CA ILE A 40 -14.96 10.87 -1.07
C ILE A 40 -13.59 11.53 -1.32
N LEU A 41 -13.27 12.58 -0.57
CA LEU A 41 -12.05 13.34 -0.75
C LEU A 41 -10.80 12.63 -0.20
N ILE A 42 -10.92 11.84 0.87
CA ILE A 42 -9.80 11.09 1.48
C ILE A 42 -9.48 9.76 0.76
N HIS A 43 -10.47 9.12 0.11
CA HIS A 43 -10.30 7.87 -0.64
C HIS A 43 -9.97 8.13 -2.12
N ARG A 44 -9.12 9.13 -2.37
CA ARG A 44 -8.65 9.43 -3.73
C ARG A 44 -7.88 8.21 -4.28
N PRO A 45 -8.01 7.88 -5.58
CA PRO A 45 -7.24 6.80 -6.19
C PRO A 45 -5.74 7.01 -6.01
N THR A 46 -5.07 5.94 -5.61
CA THR A 46 -3.61 5.87 -5.46
C THR A 46 -2.91 6.17 -6.79
N THR A 47 -1.74 6.81 -6.72
CA THR A 47 -0.88 7.07 -7.88
C THR A 47 -0.27 5.78 -8.43
N ASP A 48 -0.08 5.70 -9.75
CA ASP A 48 0.47 4.54 -10.47
C ASP A 48 1.92 4.16 -10.07
N THR A 49 2.54 4.97 -9.22
CA THR A 49 3.87 4.74 -8.63
C THR A 49 3.86 3.76 -7.45
N LEU A 50 2.69 3.49 -6.84
CA LEU A 50 2.61 2.55 -5.71
C LEU A 50 2.56 1.11 -6.22
N THR A 51 3.73 0.49 -6.33
CA THR A 51 3.85 -0.93 -6.66
C THR A 51 3.87 -1.77 -5.38
N PRO A 52 3.42 -3.04 -5.42
CA PRO A 52 3.53 -3.94 -4.27
C PRO A 52 4.98 -4.11 -3.79
N GLN A 53 5.95 -4.03 -4.71
CA GLN A 53 7.38 -4.09 -4.40
C GLN A 53 7.88 -2.87 -3.65
N SER A 54 7.46 -1.66 -4.07
CA SER A 54 7.86 -0.42 -3.39
C SER A 54 7.26 -0.35 -1.98
N LEU A 55 6.01 -0.78 -1.79
CA LEU A 55 5.40 -0.88 -0.47
C LEU A 55 6.14 -1.89 0.43
N ALA A 56 6.43 -3.09 -0.08
CA ALA A 56 7.15 -4.10 0.69
C ALA A 56 8.56 -3.65 1.07
N ARG A 57 9.22 -2.87 0.20
CA ARG A 57 10.53 -2.26 0.49
C ARG A 57 10.41 -1.20 1.58
N ALA A 58 9.45 -0.27 1.46
CA ALA A 58 9.24 0.78 2.45
C ALA A 58 8.94 0.21 3.85
N VAL A 59 8.11 -0.83 3.94
CA VAL A 59 7.82 -1.50 5.22
C VAL A 59 9.08 -2.12 5.83
N ARG A 60 9.92 -2.79 5.02
CA ARG A 60 11.18 -3.36 5.51
C ARG A 60 12.14 -2.28 6.01
N GLU A 61 12.25 -1.18 5.28
CA GLU A 61 13.10 -0.05 5.66
C GLU A 61 12.67 0.57 6.98
N HIS A 62 11.37 0.83 7.17
CA HIS A 62 10.86 1.35 8.45
C HIS A 62 10.98 0.34 9.60
N VAL A 63 10.85 -0.95 9.34
CA VAL A 63 11.09 -1.97 10.39
C VAL A 63 12.56 -2.00 10.80
N ALA A 64 13.49 -1.88 9.83
CA ALA A 64 14.91 -1.79 10.13
C ALA A 64 15.24 -0.51 10.92
N GLU A 65 14.62 0.61 10.59
CA GLU A 65 14.79 1.89 11.30
C GLU A 65 14.26 1.83 12.74
N MET A 66 13.05 1.30 12.93
CA MET A 66 12.38 1.29 14.25
C MET A 66 12.85 0.14 15.17
N PHE A 67 13.18 -1.02 14.61
CA PHE A 67 13.45 -2.26 15.36
C PHE A 67 14.82 -2.87 15.06
N GLY A 68 15.62 -2.28 14.17
CA GLY A 68 16.95 -2.76 13.82
C GLY A 68 16.95 -4.16 13.17
N ASP A 69 18.11 -4.80 13.25
CA ASP A 69 18.34 -6.14 12.68
C ASP A 69 17.46 -7.21 13.31
N TRP A 70 17.06 -7.04 14.57
CA TRP A 70 16.21 -8.00 15.27
C TRP A 70 14.80 -8.03 14.70
N GLY A 71 14.22 -6.88 14.37
CA GLY A 71 12.92 -6.79 13.69
C GLY A 71 12.96 -7.37 12.28
N MET A 72 14.03 -7.08 11.55
CA MET A 72 14.25 -7.57 10.19
C MET A 72 14.40 -9.09 10.12
N GLY A 73 15.12 -9.70 11.07
CA GLY A 73 15.28 -11.15 11.15
C GLY A 73 13.96 -11.90 11.40
N ARG A 74 12.99 -11.26 12.09
CA ARG A 74 11.66 -11.85 12.34
C ARG A 74 10.72 -11.72 11.14
N LEU A 75 10.89 -10.68 10.31
CA LEU A 75 10.09 -10.47 9.09
C LEU A 75 10.43 -11.47 7.97
N GLY A 76 11.67 -11.98 7.96
CA GLY A 76 12.25 -12.80 6.89
C GLY A 76 11.70 -14.22 6.76
N GLY A 77 10.98 -14.75 7.75
CA GLY A 77 10.51 -16.14 7.74
C GLY A 77 9.28 -16.44 6.86
N SER A 78 8.58 -15.42 6.35
CA SER A 78 7.34 -15.63 5.58
C SER A 78 7.09 -14.65 4.44
N SER A 79 7.86 -13.56 4.32
CA SER A 79 7.61 -12.50 3.32
C SER A 79 8.58 -12.50 2.12
N ALA A 80 9.71 -13.23 2.20
CA ALA A 80 10.79 -13.11 1.22
C ALA A 80 10.58 -13.88 -0.10
N GLY A 81 9.59 -14.78 -0.20
CA GLY A 81 9.39 -15.64 -1.38
C GLY A 81 8.22 -15.29 -2.30
N GLY A 82 7.39 -14.30 -1.98
CA GLY A 82 6.05 -14.15 -2.58
C GLY A 82 5.94 -13.29 -3.84
N VAL A 83 7.01 -12.58 -4.24
CA VAL A 83 6.98 -11.63 -5.38
C VAL A 83 7.66 -12.18 -6.64
N SER A 84 7.62 -13.51 -6.82
CA SER A 84 7.92 -14.12 -8.13
C SER A 84 6.64 -14.22 -8.95
N GLY A 85 6.26 -13.11 -9.57
CA GLY A 85 5.22 -13.06 -10.58
C GLY A 85 5.82 -13.20 -11.97
N THR A 86 5.63 -14.35 -12.62
CA THR A 86 5.63 -14.48 -14.09
C THR A 86 4.50 -15.43 -14.51
N ARG A 87 3.27 -14.92 -14.55
CA ARG A 87 2.19 -15.50 -15.35
C ARG A 87 2.12 -14.76 -16.68
N ASN A 88 2.79 -15.30 -17.70
CA ASN A 88 2.46 -15.12 -19.12
C ASN A 88 2.29 -16.57 -19.63
N GLY A 89 1.20 -17.04 -20.23
CA GLY A 89 0.27 -16.35 -21.12
C GLY A 89 0.34 -17.04 -22.49
N LYS A 90 -0.29 -18.22 -22.61
CA LYS A 90 -0.74 -18.92 -23.85
C LYS A 90 0.32 -19.64 -24.72
N PRO A 91 0.21 -20.97 -24.96
CA PRO A 91 0.90 -21.61 -26.08
C PRO A 91 0.17 -21.27 -27.39
N ILE A 92 0.87 -20.63 -28.32
CA ILE A 92 0.44 -20.51 -29.71
C ILE A 92 0.99 -21.74 -30.42
N ALA A 93 0.11 -22.71 -30.71
CA ALA A 93 0.42 -23.80 -31.63
C ALA A 93 0.80 -23.22 -33.00
N LYS A 94 1.96 -23.61 -33.52
CA LYS A 94 2.35 -23.41 -34.91
C LYS A 94 2.61 -24.78 -35.52
N GLY A 95 2.01 -25.02 -36.69
CA GLY A 95 2.36 -26.08 -37.64
C GLY A 95 1.50 -27.31 -37.50
#